data_AF-A0A4R6ATD6-F1
#
_entry.id   AF-A0A4R6ATD6-F1
#
_cell.length_a   1.000
_cell.length_b   1.000
_cell.length_c   1.000
_cell.angle_alpha   90.00
_cell.angle_beta   90.00
_cell.angle_gamma   90.00
#
_symmetry.space_group_name_H-M   'P 1'
#
loop_
_entity.id
_entity.type
_entity.pdbx_description
1 polymer ?
#
loop_
_entity_poly.entity_id
_entity_poly.type
_entity_poly.pdbx_seq_one_letter_code
_entity_poly.pdbx_strand_id
1 'polypeptide(L)'
;MTNDVEKGRVGSSFEDFLKAEGTYEATVDQAVKRVLAYQLAEAMETQGITKVAMAKKLETSRSQLDRILDPNNESVTLGLLARAAHIVGRKLRLELQ
;
A
#
# COMPACT_ATOMS: atom_id res chain seq x y z
N MET A 1 -42.35 10.15 24.47
CA MET A 1 -41.65 10.17 23.17
C MET A 1 -41.12 8.76 22.97
N THR A 2 -41.79 7.97 22.14
CA THR A 2 -41.34 6.62 21.78
C THR A 2 -40.12 6.76 20.89
N ASN A 3 -38.98 6.21 21.32
CA ASN A 3 -37.77 6.15 20.49
C ASN A 3 -37.99 5.06 19.43
N ASP A 4 -38.56 5.44 18.30
CA ASP A 4 -38.60 4.61 17.09
C ASP A 4 -37.20 4.57 16.48
N VAL A 5 -36.39 3.60 16.91
CA VAL A 5 -35.12 3.29 16.25
C VAL A 5 -35.43 2.46 15.01
N GLU A 6 -35.28 3.07 13.84
CA GLU A 6 -35.44 2.38 12.55
C GLU A 6 -34.35 1.30 12.41
N LYS A 7 -34.77 0.03 12.33
CA LYS A 7 -33.85 -1.11 12.17
C LYS A 7 -33.34 -1.16 10.73
N GLY A 8 -32.14 -0.60 10.50
CA GLY A 8 -31.40 -0.77 9.25
C GLY A 8 -30.97 -2.23 9.01
N ARG A 9 -30.82 -2.60 7.73
CA ARG A 9 -30.20 -3.88 7.30
C ARG A 9 -28.80 -3.59 6.77
N VAL A 10 -27.87 -4.50 7.02
CA VAL A 10 -26.54 -4.45 6.39
C VAL A 10 -26.73 -4.70 4.89
N GLY A 11 -26.26 -3.76 4.07
CA GLY A 11 -26.31 -3.84 2.61
C GLY A 11 -25.24 -4.79 2.04
N SER A 12 -25.05 -4.70 0.71
CA SER A 12 -23.96 -5.40 0.03
C SER A 12 -22.59 -4.95 0.52
N SER A 13 -21.56 -5.77 0.32
CA SER A 13 -20.20 -5.40 0.71
C SER A 13 -19.66 -4.25 -0.16
N PHE A 14 -18.59 -3.60 0.31
CA PHE A 14 -17.90 -2.61 -0.50
C PHE A 14 -17.28 -3.22 -1.77
N GLU A 15 -16.84 -4.49 -1.71
CA GLU A 15 -16.35 -5.21 -2.88
C GLU A 15 -17.45 -5.41 -3.91
N ASP A 16 -18.67 -5.76 -3.49
CA ASP A 16 -19.81 -5.90 -4.40
C ASP A 16 -20.15 -4.58 -5.08
N PHE A 17 -20.06 -3.47 -4.33
CA PHE A 17 -20.21 -2.13 -4.89
C PHE A 17 -19.12 -1.84 -5.94
N LEU A 18 -17.84 -2.08 -5.64
CA LEU A 18 -16.74 -1.85 -6.58
C LEU A 18 -16.83 -2.76 -7.83
N LYS A 19 -17.32 -3.98 -7.68
CA LYS A 19 -17.59 -4.90 -8.80
C LYS A 19 -18.73 -4.38 -9.68
N ALA A 20 -19.81 -3.88 -9.07
CA ALA A 20 -20.92 -3.27 -9.79
C ALA A 20 -20.50 -2.01 -10.57
N GLU A 21 -19.59 -1.21 -10.01
CA GLU A 21 -19.01 -0.03 -10.67
C GLU A 21 -17.93 -0.38 -11.72
N GLY A 22 -17.50 -1.65 -11.80
CA GLY A 22 -16.45 -2.09 -12.71
C GLY A 22 -15.04 -1.59 -12.35
N THR A 23 -14.83 -1.10 -11.13
CA THR A 23 -13.55 -0.52 -10.66
C THR A 23 -12.79 -1.41 -9.68
N TYR A 24 -13.32 -2.60 -9.37
CA TYR A 24 -12.76 -3.51 -8.36
C TYR A 24 -11.26 -3.78 -8.58
N GLU A 25 -10.87 -4.30 -9.75
CA GLU A 25 -9.48 -4.67 -10.03
C GLU A 25 -8.51 -3.49 -9.87
N ALA A 26 -8.83 -2.35 -10.50
CA ALA A 26 -8.00 -1.14 -10.39
C ALA A 26 -7.90 -0.62 -8.95
N THR A 27 -8.97 -0.76 -8.17
CA THR A 27 -8.99 -0.36 -6.76
C THR A 27 -8.12 -1.28 -5.91
N VAL A 28 -8.20 -2.59 -6.14
CA VAL A 28 -7.38 -3.60 -5.44
C VAL A 28 -5.91 -3.40 -5.77
N ASP A 29 -5.55 -3.23 -7.04
CA ASP A 29 -4.17 -2.98 -7.48
C ASP A 29 -3.58 -1.74 -6.79
N GLN A 30 -4.35 -0.65 -6.75
CA GLN A 30 -3.94 0.57 -6.07
C GLN A 30 -3.82 0.36 -4.56
N ALA A 31 -4.73 -0.40 -3.95
CA ALA A 31 -4.71 -0.69 -2.51
C ALA A 31 -3.45 -1.48 -2.11
N VAL A 32 -3.07 -2.50 -2.88
CA VAL A 32 -1.84 -3.29 -2.64
C VAL A 32 -0.62 -2.39 -2.60
N LYS A 33 -0.48 -1.49 -3.59
CA LYS A 33 0.64 -0.54 -3.64
C LYS A 33 0.64 0.41 -2.44
N ARG A 34 -0.52 0.95 -2.08
CA ARG A 34 -0.68 1.84 -0.91
C ARG A 34 -0.26 1.16 0.39
N VAL A 35 -0.68 -0.09 0.59
CA VAL A 35 -0.32 -0.88 1.77
C VAL A 35 1.19 -1.12 1.82
N LEU A 36 1.82 -1.50 0.71
CA LEU A 36 3.27 -1.72 0.65
C LEU A 36 4.07 -0.44 0.94
N ALA A 37 3.66 0.69 0.36
CA ALA A 37 4.31 1.98 0.59
C ALA A 37 4.18 2.42 2.06
N TYR A 38 2.99 2.28 2.65
CA TYR A 38 2.73 2.55 4.06
C TYR A 38 3.59 1.69 4.98
N GLN A 39 3.60 0.36 4.78
CA GLN A 39 4.40 -0.56 5.60
C GLN A 39 5.91 -0.26 5.52
N LEU A 40 6.41 0.14 4.35
CA LEU A 40 7.80 0.53 4.19
C LEU A 40 8.10 1.83 4.92
N ALA A 41 7.25 2.84 4.77
CA ALA A 41 7.40 4.13 5.44
C ALA A 41 7.36 3.99 6.96
N GLU A 42 6.40 3.23 7.49
CA GLU A 42 6.28 2.90 8.92
C GLU A 42 7.53 2.20 9.45
N ALA A 43 8.06 1.21 8.70
CA ALA A 43 9.26 0.50 9.09
C ALA A 43 10.51 1.40 9.09
N MET A 44 10.61 2.31 8.12
CA MET A 44 11.68 3.32 8.07
C MET A 44 11.58 4.26 9.27
N GLU A 45 10.39 4.75 9.60
CA GLU A 45 10.16 5.62 10.75
C GLU A 45 10.53 4.94 12.06
N THR A 46 10.04 3.71 12.27
CA THR A 46 10.32 2.90 13.47
C THR A 46 11.82 2.67 13.67
N GLN A 47 12.59 2.54 12.58
CA GLN A 47 14.03 2.30 12.61
C GLN A 47 14.88 3.58 12.52
N GLY A 48 14.25 4.76 12.43
CA GLY A 48 14.96 6.04 12.24
C GLY A 48 15.71 6.14 10.91
N ILE A 49 15.29 5.41 9.87
CA ILE A 49 15.92 5.43 8.56
C ILE A 49 15.36 6.61 7.75
N THR A 50 16.20 7.60 7.49
CA THR A 50 15.83 8.72 6.62
C THR A 50 15.70 8.29 5.16
N LYS A 51 14.92 9.05 4.37
CA LYS A 51 14.83 8.83 2.91
C LYS A 51 16.20 8.86 2.23
N VAL A 52 17.10 9.74 2.64
CA VAL A 52 18.46 9.84 2.07
C VAL A 52 19.27 8.59 2.41
N ALA A 53 19.22 8.11 3.66
CA ALA A 53 19.91 6.90 4.07
C ALA A 53 19.37 5.67 3.34
N MET A 54 18.05 5.57 3.17
CA MET A 54 17.39 4.50 2.44
C MET A 54 17.79 4.50 0.96
N ALA A 55 17.74 5.66 0.30
CA ALA A 55 18.13 5.79 -1.10
C ALA A 55 19.60 5.38 -1.31
N LYS A 56 20.48 5.77 -0.39
CA LYS A 56 21.90 5.36 -0.39
C LYS A 56 22.07 3.84 -0.25
N LYS A 57 21.33 3.19 0.67
CA LYS A 57 21.36 1.73 0.85
C LYS A 57 20.79 0.97 -0.35
N LEU A 58 19.85 1.58 -1.08
CA LEU A 58 19.25 1.03 -2.30
C LEU A 58 20.08 1.31 -3.57
N GLU A 59 21.17 2.07 -3.46
CA GLU A 59 21.98 2.53 -4.60
C GLU A 59 21.11 3.23 -5.67
N THR A 60 20.19 4.07 -5.22
CA THR A 60 19.15 4.69 -6.06
C THR A 60 19.05 6.19 -5.76
N SER A 61 18.43 6.96 -6.64
CA SER A 61 18.20 8.38 -6.37
C SER A 61 17.09 8.56 -5.31
N ARG A 62 17.10 9.71 -4.63
CA ARG A 62 15.98 10.08 -3.74
C ARG A 62 14.64 10.08 -4.49
N SER A 63 14.61 10.56 -5.74
CA SER A 63 13.40 10.57 -6.55
C SER A 63 12.90 9.15 -6.87
N GLN A 64 13.79 8.18 -7.10
CA GLN A 64 13.40 6.78 -7.27
C GLN A 64 12.80 6.19 -5.98
N LEU A 65 13.38 6.49 -4.81
CA LEU A 65 12.76 6.12 -3.53
C LEU A 65 11.41 6.79 -3.31
N ASP A 66 11.27 8.07 -3.65
CA ASP A 66 9.99 8.78 -3.51
C ASP A 66 8.90 8.09 -4.35
N ARG A 67 9.20 7.53 -5.53
CA ARG A 67 8.25 6.71 -6.30
C ARG A 67 7.87 5.39 -5.63
N ILE A 68 8.76 4.82 -4.81
CA ILE A 68 8.43 3.63 -3.99
C ILE A 68 7.41 3.98 -2.91
N LEU A 69 7.63 5.11 -2.24
CA LEU A 69 6.84 5.59 -1.11
C LEU A 69 5.56 6.34 -1.54
N ASP A 70 5.47 6.75 -2.81
CA ASP A 70 4.30 7.43 -3.36
C ASP A 70 3.14 6.43 -3.57
N PRO A 71 2.01 6.60 -2.84
CA PRO A 71 0.83 5.74 -2.96
C PRO A 71 0.10 5.87 -4.30
N ASN A 72 0.38 6.92 -5.08
CA ASN A 72 -0.27 7.18 -6.36
C ASN A 72 0.64 6.88 -7.56
N ASN A 73 1.88 6.44 -7.32
CA ASN A 73 2.77 6.08 -8.41
C ASN A 73 2.47 4.68 -8.94
N GLU A 74 2.10 4.61 -10.22
CA GLU A 74 1.67 3.37 -10.89
C GLU A 74 2.82 2.39 -11.16
N SER A 75 4.08 2.84 -11.24
CA SER A 75 5.18 1.99 -11.71
C SER A 75 6.37 1.93 -10.75
N VAL A 76 6.52 0.77 -10.11
CA VAL A 76 7.75 0.35 -9.42
C VAL A 76 8.05 -1.10 -9.74
N THR A 77 9.33 -1.47 -9.74
CA THR A 77 9.71 -2.86 -10.00
C THR A 77 9.63 -3.69 -8.72
N LEU A 78 9.22 -4.95 -8.84
CA LEU A 78 9.20 -5.90 -7.73
C LEU A 78 10.58 -6.07 -7.08
N GLY A 79 11.66 -6.06 -7.87
CA GLY A 79 13.02 -6.14 -7.37
C GLY A 79 13.39 -4.97 -6.45
N LEU A 80 12.96 -3.76 -6.79
CA LEU A 80 13.22 -2.58 -5.97
C LEU A 80 12.43 -2.63 -4.64
N LEU A 81 11.16 -3.03 -4.70
CA LEU A 81 10.33 -3.26 -3.50
C LEU A 81 10.94 -4.33 -2.58
N ALA A 82 11.40 -5.45 -3.16
CA ALA A 82 11.99 -6.55 -2.39
C ALA A 82 13.29 -6.11 -1.68
N ARG A 83 14.17 -5.36 -2.36
CA ARG A 83 15.38 -4.80 -1.72
C ARG A 83 15.03 -3.79 -0.62
N ALA A 84 14.04 -2.95 -0.86
CA ALA A 84 13.59 -1.97 0.14
C ALA A 84 13.05 -2.66 1.40
N ALA A 85 12.21 -3.69 1.22
CA ALA A 85 11.74 -4.52 2.32
C ALA A 85 12.91 -5.17 3.09
N HIS A 86 13.92 -5.70 2.39
CA HIS A 86 15.08 -6.32 3.03
C HIS A 86 15.88 -5.35 3.90
N ILE A 87 16.06 -4.09 3.46
CA ILE A 87 16.78 -3.07 4.23
C ILE A 87 16.10 -2.80 5.57
N VAL A 88 14.77 -2.85 5.61
CA VAL A 88 13.98 -2.66 6.84
C VAL A 88 13.71 -3.98 7.58
N GLY A 89 14.43 -5.06 7.26
CA GLY A 89 14.30 -6.36 7.94
C GLY A 89 13.01 -7.13 7.61
N ARG A 90 12.33 -6.78 6.51
CA ARG A 90 11.10 -7.44 6.04
C ARG A 90 11.36 -8.23 4.75
N LYS A 91 10.38 -9.03 4.33
CA LYS A 91 10.41 -9.78 3.06
C LYS A 91 9.10 -9.58 2.32
N LEU A 92 9.19 -9.37 1.01
CA LEU A 92 8.02 -9.35 0.13
C LEU A 92 7.53 -10.79 -0.09
N ARG A 93 6.24 -11.03 0.07
CA ARG A 93 5.57 -12.29 -0.26
C ARG A 93 4.47 -11.98 -1.26
N LEU A 94 4.44 -12.72 -2.38
CA LEU A 94 3.49 -12.55 -3.46
C LEU A 94 2.99 -13.93 -3.89
N GLU A 95 1.73 -14.00 -4.27
CA GLU A 95 1.10 -15.18 -4.83
C GLU A 95 0.20 -14.75 -6.01
N LEU A 96 0.04 -15.65 -6.97
CA LEU A 96 -0.99 -15.51 -7.99
C LEU A 96 -2.23 -16.22 -7.46
N GLN A 97 -3.39 -15.59 -7.64
CA GLN A 97 -4.69 -16.14 -7.23
C GLN A 97 -5.34 -16.92 -8.38
#